data_AF-A0ABC9YIR7-F1
#
_entry.id   AF-A0ABC9YIR7-F1
#
_cell.length_a   1.000
_cell.length_b   1.000
_cell.length_c   1.000
_cell.angle_alpha   90.00
_cell.angle_beta   90.00
_cell.angle_gamma   90.00
#
_symmetry.space_group_name_H-M   'P 1'
#
loop_
_entity.id
_entity.type
_entity.pdbx_description
1 polymer ?
#
loop_
_entity_poly.entity_id
_entity_poly.type
_entity_poly.pdbx_seq_one_letter_code
_entity_poly.pdbx_strand_id
1 'polypeptide(L)'
;MRGKANKADIMVGVCYRPPSQDEEADEAFYKRLAEVSQSLALVLMGDFNLPDICWKYNTAERKQSRQFLDCVEDNFLTQLISECPGSG
;
A
#
# COMPACT_ATOMS: atom_id res chain seq x y z
N MET A 1 -15.01 -0.83 37.53
CA MET A 1 -14.19 -1.39 36.44
C MET A 1 -13.42 -0.25 35.79
N ARG A 2 -12.09 -0.23 35.89
CA ARG A 2 -11.25 0.82 35.27
C ARG A 2 -10.90 0.32 33.87
N GLY A 3 -11.54 0.88 32.85
CA GLY A 3 -11.21 0.57 31.45
C GLY A 3 -9.74 0.93 31.20
N LYS A 4 -8.90 -0.07 30.95
CA LYS A 4 -7.57 0.15 30.38
C LYS A 4 -7.81 0.56 28.93
N ALA A 5 -7.50 1.81 28.60
CA ALA A 5 -7.38 2.21 27.20
C ALA A 5 -6.25 1.40 26.58
N ASN A 6 -6.59 0.50 25.65
CA ASN A 6 -5.59 -0.20 24.85
C ASN A 6 -5.07 0.82 23.83
N LYS A 7 -3.87 1.35 24.06
CA LYS A 7 -3.22 2.26 23.13
C LYS A 7 -2.61 1.39 22.03
N ALA A 8 -3.33 1.23 20.92
CA ALA A 8 -2.78 0.55 19.76
C ALA A 8 -1.60 1.38 19.21
N ASP A 9 -0.46 0.72 19.00
CA ASP A 9 0.67 1.33 18.32
C ASP A 9 0.34 1.41 16.82
N ILE A 10 0.39 2.63 16.27
CA ILE A 10 0.18 2.90 14.86
C ILE A 10 1.55 3.18 14.24
N MET A 11 1.91 2.44 13.21
CA MET A 11 3.07 2.73 12.38
C MET A 11 2.66 3.59 11.20
N VAL A 12 3.40 4.67 10.96
CA VAL A 12 3.23 5.50 9.77
C VAL A 12 4.47 5.36 8.89
N GLY A 13 4.28 4.86 7.68
CA GLY A 13 5.33 4.71 6.67
C GLY A 13 5.17 5.74 5.55
N VAL A 14 6.30 6.26 5.07
CA VAL A 14 6.35 7.06 3.84
C VAL A 14 7.14 6.29 2.79
N CYS A 15 6.59 6.13 1.59
CA CYS A 15 7.21 5.40 0.50
C CYS A 15 7.39 6.31 -0.73
N TYR A 16 8.55 6.21 -1.36
CA TYR A 16 8.75 6.69 -2.71
C TYR A 16 9.33 5.54 -3.51
N ARG A 17 8.62 5.15 -4.57
CA ARG A 17 9.09 4.13 -5.52
C ARG A 17 9.58 4.84 -6.77
N PRO A 18 10.89 4.78 -7.10
CA PRO A 18 11.41 5.34 -8.35
C PRO A 18 10.77 4.69 -9.58
N PRO A 19 10.58 5.43 -10.69
CA PRO A 19 10.01 4.87 -11.92
C PRO A 19 10.89 3.80 -12.58
N SER A 20 12.18 3.76 -12.25
CA SER A 20 13.15 2.77 -12.73
C SER A 20 13.36 1.61 -11.76
N GLN A 21 12.55 1.48 -10.70
CA GLN A 21 12.67 0.40 -9.72
C GLN A 21 12.42 -0.96 -10.38
N ASP A 22 13.28 -1.93 -10.10
CA ASP A 22 13.15 -3.31 -10.59
C ASP A 22 12.12 -4.11 -9.79
N GLU A 23 11.73 -5.26 -10.34
CA GLU A 23 10.72 -6.14 -9.73
C GLU A 23 11.21 -6.76 -8.41
N GLU A 24 12.52 -7.01 -8.26
CA GLU A 24 13.09 -7.63 -7.05
C GLU A 24 12.99 -6.71 -5.84
N ALA A 25 13.26 -5.41 -6.02
CA ALA A 25 13.10 -4.39 -5.00
C ALA A 25 11.62 -4.22 -4.60
N ASP A 26 10.70 -4.28 -5.57
CA ASP A 26 9.26 -4.25 -5.31
C ASP A 26 8.81 -5.44 -4.47
N GLU A 27 9.22 -6.66 -4.86
CA GLU A 27 8.89 -7.88 -4.12
C GLU A 27 9.42 -7.84 -2.68
N ALA A 28 10.66 -7.38 -2.49
CA ALA A 28 11.24 -7.21 -1.16
C ALA A 28 10.44 -6.20 -0.33
N PHE A 29 9.99 -5.10 -0.95
CA PHE A 29 9.15 -4.11 -0.29
C PHE A 29 7.79 -4.69 0.11
N TYR A 30 7.10 -5.40 -0.79
CA TYR A 30 5.79 -6.01 -0.52
C TYR A 30 5.86 -7.06 0.59
N LYS A 31 6.92 -7.87 0.61
CA LYS A 31 7.15 -8.82 1.69
C LYS A 31 7.29 -8.12 3.04
N ARG A 32 8.08 -7.05 3.11
CA ARG A 32 8.23 -6.26 4.34
C ARG A 32 6.93 -5.57 4.74
N LEU A 33 6.20 -5.05 3.77
CA LEU A 33 4.90 -4.43 4.01
C LEU A 33 3.94 -5.43 4.67
N ALA A 34 3.90 -6.66 4.15
CA ALA A 34 3.07 -7.73 4.68
C ALA A 34 3.46 -8.19 6.10
N GLU A 35 4.77 -8.30 6.37
CA GLU A 35 5.24 -8.63 7.73
C GLU A 35 4.81 -7.58 8.76
N VAL A 36 4.85 -6.30 8.37
CA VAL A 36 4.54 -5.20 9.30
C VAL A 36 3.04 -4.99 9.47
N SER A 37 2.26 -5.05 8.39
CA SER A 37 0.79 -4.91 8.45
C SER A 37 0.14 -5.98 9.33
N GLN A 38 0.73 -7.19 9.41
CA GLN A 38 0.26 -8.25 10.31
C GLN A 38 0.50 -7.95 11.80
N SER A 39 1.50 -7.12 12.10
CA SER A 39 1.94 -6.88 13.48
C SER A 39 1.44 -5.55 14.05
N LEU A 40 1.27 -4.53 13.22
CA LEU A 40 0.94 -3.16 13.62
C LEU A 40 -0.13 -2.57 12.70
N ALA A 41 -0.94 -1.66 13.26
CA ALA A 41 -1.80 -0.82 12.44
C ALA A 41 -0.94 0.10 11.58
N LEU A 42 -0.91 -0.13 10.27
CA LEU A 42 -0.05 0.59 9.33
C LEU A 42 -0.84 1.63 8.52
N VAL A 43 -0.32 2.85 8.51
CA VAL A 43 -0.69 3.88 7.54
C VAL A 43 0.49 4.11 6.60
N LEU A 44 0.34 3.74 5.33
CA LEU A 44 1.36 3.96 4.30
C LEU A 44 0.93 5.12 3.40
N MET A 45 1.80 6.11 3.23
CA MET A 45 1.60 7.23 2.31
C MET A 45 2.79 7.32 1.36
N GLY A 46 2.57 7.74 0.12
CA GLY A 46 3.69 7.79 -0.80
C GLY A 46 3.32 8.06 -2.24
N ASP A 47 4.36 8.31 -3.03
CA ASP A 47 4.28 8.28 -4.49
C ASP A 47 4.90 6.97 -4.98
N PHE A 48 4.05 6.09 -5.47
CA PHE A 48 4.45 4.76 -5.94
C PHE A 48 4.90 4.78 -7.41
N ASN A 49 4.69 5.88 -8.15
CA ASN A 49 4.96 5.97 -9.58
C ASN A 49 4.39 4.78 -10.39
N LEU A 50 3.16 4.36 -10.06
CA LEU A 50 2.40 3.32 -10.75
C LEU A 50 1.21 3.98 -11.47
N PRO A 51 1.44 4.68 -12.59
CA PRO A 51 0.44 5.53 -13.24
C PRO A 51 -0.68 4.75 -13.93
N ASP A 52 -0.58 3.42 -14.04
CA ASP A 52 -1.61 2.55 -14.60
C ASP A 52 -2.59 2.02 -13.53
N ILE A 53 -2.42 2.40 -12.26
CA ILE A 53 -3.37 2.06 -11.20
C ILE A 53 -4.54 3.03 -11.21
N CYS A 54 -5.75 2.49 -11.31
CA CYS A 54 -7.00 3.20 -11.08
C CYS A 54 -7.48 2.91 -9.66
N TRP A 55 -7.16 3.83 -8.74
CA TRP A 55 -7.40 3.66 -7.31
C TRP A 55 -8.88 3.58 -6.95
N LYS A 56 -9.75 4.26 -7.72
CA LYS A 56 -11.20 4.21 -7.51
C LYS A 56 -11.78 2.80 -7.63
N TYR A 57 -11.27 2.00 -8.56
CA TYR A 57 -11.77 0.67 -8.85
C TYR A 57 -10.84 -0.44 -8.37
N ASN A 58 -9.71 -0.08 -7.74
CA ASN A 58 -8.65 -1.01 -7.34
C ASN A 58 -8.20 -1.91 -8.51
N THR A 59 -7.99 -1.32 -9.69
CA THR A 59 -7.57 -2.06 -10.89
C THR A 59 -6.26 -1.50 -11.45
N ALA A 60 -5.49 -2.36 -12.12
CA ALA A 60 -4.29 -1.97 -12.83
C ALA A 60 -4.06 -2.82 -14.08
N GLU A 61 -3.41 -2.24 -15.10
CA GLU A 61 -3.15 -2.92 -16.37
C GLU A 61 -1.89 -3.79 -16.31
N ARG A 62 -0.82 -3.28 -15.70
CA ARG A 62 0.48 -3.94 -15.66
C ARG A 62 0.54 -4.97 -14.54
N LYS A 63 1.37 -6.01 -14.73
CA LYS A 63 1.57 -7.08 -13.74
C LYS A 63 2.09 -6.52 -12.42
N GLN A 64 3.12 -5.66 -12.47
CA GLN A 64 3.74 -5.04 -11.31
C GLN A 64 2.75 -4.24 -10.46
N SER A 65 1.91 -3.43 -11.11
CA SER A 65 0.87 -2.63 -10.47
C SER A 65 -0.23 -3.52 -9.87
N ARG A 66 -0.58 -4.63 -10.53
CA ARG A 66 -1.50 -5.63 -9.94
C ARG A 66 -0.91 -6.31 -8.70
N GLN A 67 0.37 -6.68 -8.73
CA GLN A 67 1.04 -7.24 -7.55
C GLN A 67 1.03 -6.27 -6.35
N PHE A 68 1.16 -4.97 -6.60
CA PHE A 68 0.98 -3.96 -5.56
C PHE A 68 -0.43 -4.00 -4.96
N LEU A 69 -1.47 -4.03 -5.81
CA LEU A 69 -2.86 -4.07 -5.37
C LEU A 69 -3.19 -5.37 -4.62
N ASP A 70 -2.71 -6.51 -5.10
CA ASP A 70 -2.83 -7.81 -4.42
C ASP A 70 -2.21 -7.72 -3.01
N CYS A 71 -1.03 -7.11 -2.89
CA CYS A 71 -0.39 -6.88 -1.60
C CYS A 71 -1.23 -5.98 -0.68
N VAL A 72 -1.84 -4.91 -1.20
CA VAL A 72 -2.72 -4.03 -0.42
C VAL A 72 -3.94 -4.80 0.10
N GLU A 73 -4.58 -5.59 -0.76
CA GLU A 73 -5.76 -6.39 -0.44
C GLU A 73 -5.45 -7.52 0.57
N ASP A 74 -4.40 -8.31 0.32
CA ASP A 74 -3.96 -9.41 1.19
C ASP A 74 -3.60 -8.94 2.61
N ASN A 75 -3.17 -7.70 2.74
CA ASN A 75 -2.76 -7.09 4.01
C ASN A 75 -3.85 -6.26 4.68
N PHE A 76 -5.10 -6.35 4.21
CA PHE A 76 -6.24 -5.59 4.72
C PHE A 76 -6.00 -4.06 4.74
N LEU A 77 -5.12 -3.57 3.88
CA LEU A 77 -4.86 -2.15 3.73
C LEU A 77 -5.99 -1.54 2.90
N THR A 78 -6.54 -0.43 3.36
CA THR A 78 -7.61 0.27 2.63
C THR A 78 -7.04 1.45 1.88
N GLN A 79 -7.27 1.48 0.57
CA GLN A 79 -7.02 2.62 -0.31
C GLN A 79 -7.87 3.82 0.10
N LEU A 80 -7.25 4.99 0.35
CA LEU A 80 -7.98 6.23 0.67
C LEU A 80 -8.07 7.21 -0.51
N ILE A 81 -7.41 6.93 -1.64
CA ILE A 81 -7.41 7.78 -2.84
C ILE A 81 -8.47 7.26 -3.81
N SER A 82 -9.33 8.13 -4.33
CA SER A 82 -10.42 7.77 -5.25
C SER A 82 -10.19 8.20 -6.70
N GLU A 83 -8.94 8.41 -7.09
CA GLU A 83 -8.56 8.94 -8.40
C GLU A 83 -8.31 7.81 -9.41
N CYS A 84 -8.59 8.08 -10.68
CA CYS A 84 -8.11 7.25 -11.78
C CYS A 84 -7.33 8.09 -12.78
N PRO A 85 -6.23 7.57 -13.32
CA PRO A 85 -5.45 8.23 -14.34
C PRO A 85 -6.34 8.66 -15.52
N GLY A 86 -6.21 9.92 -15.96
CA GLY A 86 -6.93 10.44 -17.14
C GLY A 86 -8.38 10.87 -16.92
N SER A 87 -8.82 11.07 -15.68
CA SER A 87 -10.16 11.62 -15.37
C SER A 87 -10.23 13.15 -15.26
N GLY A 88 -9.21 13.85 -15.81
CA GLY A 88 -9.15 15.31 -15.92
C GLY A 88 -9.44 15.81 -17.33
#